data_AF-A0AAE7DZV9-F1
#
_entry.id   AF-A0AAE7DZV9-F1
#
_cell.length_a   1.000
_cell.length_b   1.000
_cell.length_c   1.000
_cell.angle_alpha   90.00
_cell.angle_beta   90.00
_cell.angle_gamma   90.00
#
_symmetry.space_group_name_H-M   'P 1'
#
loop_
_entity.id
_entity.type
_entity.pdbx_description
1 polymer ?
#
loop_
_entity_poly.entity_id
_entity_poly.type
_entity_poly.pdbx_seq_one_letter_code
_entity_poly.pdbx_strand_id
1 'polypeptide(L)'
;MKKIGKVFSLLRYPVKSMQGENLKQTIITEKGLLGDRSYALIDIKSKKIISAKNPRKWPNIFKYSSSFLEEPTLNKIPNIEIKLPDKSVLSSSQNDINEILSKNFNSDIRLSSNVPNDAKLEGLFDDSILDVIMPEGTFFDIGIIHLLTTSTISKLEELYKEGDFNINRFRPNIIIQLDSKEKDFVENNWVGKKIYIGEEVILKIKQSTSRCVMTTLEQENLPKDINILKTIKKSNDGKVGIYADVIKTGIIKLNDSILVEE
;
A
#
# COMPACT_ATOMS: atom_id res chain seq x y z
N MET A 1 27.30 7.46 -5.51
CA MET A 1 25.89 7.65 -5.11
C MET A 1 25.41 8.90 -5.80
N LYS A 2 24.29 8.81 -6.54
CA LYS A 2 23.77 9.92 -7.33
C LYS A 2 22.45 10.42 -6.74
N LYS A 3 22.34 11.72 -6.48
CA LYS A 3 21.05 12.34 -6.18
C LYS A 3 20.16 12.32 -7.42
N ILE A 4 18.93 11.84 -7.25
CA ILE A 4 17.96 11.69 -8.34
C ILE A 4 16.69 12.54 -8.16
N GLY A 5 16.44 13.05 -6.96
CA GLY A 5 15.18 13.68 -6.63
C GLY A 5 14.93 13.80 -5.14
N LYS A 6 13.65 13.81 -4.75
CA LYS A 6 13.18 13.98 -3.38
C LYS A 6 11.90 13.22 -3.08
N VAL A 7 11.62 13.01 -1.79
CA VAL A 7 10.33 12.53 -1.30
C VAL A 7 9.25 13.57 -1.61
N PHE A 8 8.30 13.19 -2.46
CA PHE A 8 7.19 14.05 -2.88
C PHE A 8 5.94 13.85 -2.03
N SER A 9 5.62 12.59 -1.72
CA SER A 9 4.50 12.22 -0.87
C SER A 9 4.83 10.98 -0.05
N LEU A 10 4.24 10.90 1.14
CA LEU A 10 4.30 9.76 2.03
C LEU A 10 2.88 9.31 2.34
N LEU A 11 2.60 8.02 2.17
CA LEU A 11 1.29 7.43 2.45
C LEU A 11 1.43 6.24 3.38
N ARG A 12 0.47 6.12 4.30
CA ARG A 12 0.33 4.98 5.20
C ARG A 12 -1.06 4.40 5.07
N TYR A 13 -1.16 3.08 5.12
CA TYR A 13 -2.41 2.33 5.02
C TYR A 13 -2.62 1.50 6.30
N PRO A 14 -3.19 2.08 7.37
CA PRO A 14 -3.32 1.41 8.67
C PRO A 14 -4.01 0.05 8.59
N VAL A 15 -5.09 -0.06 7.79
CA VAL A 15 -5.81 -1.31 7.55
C VAL A 15 -5.47 -1.89 6.17
N LYS A 16 -5.11 -3.18 6.15
CA LYS A 16 -4.92 -3.94 4.91
C LYS A 16 -6.14 -3.80 3.98
N SER A 17 -5.88 -3.54 2.71
CA SER A 17 -6.89 -3.39 1.64
C SER A 17 -7.78 -2.14 1.70
N MET A 18 -7.72 -1.30 2.75
CA MET A 18 -8.44 -0.02 2.81
C MET A 18 -7.57 1.15 2.35
N GLN A 19 -8.16 2.26 1.91
CA GLN A 19 -7.42 3.50 1.63
C GLN A 19 -6.76 4.06 2.90
N GLY A 20 -5.75 4.90 2.68
CA GLY A 20 -4.83 5.34 3.73
C GLY A 20 -4.88 6.84 3.97
N GLU A 21 -3.83 7.32 4.63
CA GLU A 21 -3.61 8.70 5.02
C GLU A 21 -2.32 9.25 4.41
N ASN A 22 -2.26 10.57 4.22
CA ASN A 22 -1.06 11.27 3.79
C ASN A 22 -0.27 11.74 5.01
N LEU A 23 1.05 11.53 4.98
CA LEU A 23 1.95 11.88 6.06
C LEU A 23 2.89 13.01 5.66
N LYS A 24 3.31 13.81 6.64
CA LYS A 24 4.40 14.79 6.47
C LYS A 24 5.76 14.19 6.81
N GLN A 25 5.77 13.20 7.70
CA GLN A 25 6.94 12.47 8.15
C GLN A 25 6.51 11.13 8.75
N THR A 26 7.44 10.19 8.86
CA THR A 26 7.20 8.89 9.52
C THR A 26 8.53 8.21 9.86
N ILE A 27 8.45 7.14 10.65
CA ILE A 27 9.59 6.29 11.00
C ILE A 27 9.59 5.07 10.08
N ILE A 28 10.73 4.81 9.45
CA ILE A 28 11.04 3.54 8.80
C ILE A 28 11.66 2.61 9.85
N THR A 29 10.99 1.50 10.11
CA THR A 29 11.42 0.41 11.00
C THR A 29 11.92 -0.78 10.18
N GLU A 30 12.49 -1.79 10.82
CA GLU A 30 12.85 -3.05 10.15
C GLU A 30 11.67 -3.73 9.45
N LYS A 31 10.44 -3.47 9.92
CA LYS A 31 9.18 -4.00 9.36
C LYS A 31 8.53 -3.06 8.33
N GLY A 32 9.26 -2.04 7.88
CA GLY A 32 8.76 -1.04 6.93
C GLY A 32 8.26 0.23 7.62
N LEU A 33 7.33 0.93 6.97
CA LEU A 33 6.79 2.20 7.47
C LEU A 33 5.96 1.98 8.75
N LEU A 34 6.26 2.70 9.83
CA LEU A 34 5.62 2.52 11.13
C LEU A 34 4.09 2.77 11.07
N GLY A 35 3.33 1.77 11.51
CA GLY A 35 1.87 1.79 11.49
C GLY A 35 1.25 1.32 10.18
N ASP A 36 2.05 1.08 9.13
CA ASP A 36 1.54 0.61 7.85
C ASP A 36 1.07 -0.83 7.95
N ARG A 37 -0.19 -1.07 7.56
CA ARG A 37 -0.87 -2.36 7.65
C ARG A 37 -0.72 -3.00 9.03
N SER A 38 -0.82 -2.22 10.10
CA SER A 38 -0.86 -2.73 11.48
C SER A 38 -2.18 -3.42 11.82
N TYR A 39 -3.22 -3.19 11.02
CA TYR A 39 -4.54 -3.80 11.16
C TYR A 39 -4.94 -4.57 9.90
N ALA A 40 -5.78 -5.58 10.07
CA ALA A 40 -6.49 -6.24 8.98
C ALA A 40 -7.87 -6.71 9.41
N LEU A 41 -8.74 -6.93 8.42
CA LEU A 41 -9.99 -7.65 8.63
C LEU A 41 -9.75 -9.15 8.44
N ILE A 42 -10.33 -9.95 9.32
CA ILE A 42 -10.27 -11.41 9.30
C ILE A 42 -11.69 -11.94 9.13
N ASP A 43 -11.90 -12.80 8.15
CA ASP A 43 -13.15 -13.56 7.99
C ASP A 43 -13.16 -14.70 9.02
N ILE A 44 -14.12 -14.68 9.94
CA ILE A 44 -14.19 -15.61 11.08
C ILE A 44 -14.41 -17.04 10.58
N LYS A 45 -15.22 -17.21 9.53
CA LYS A 45 -15.58 -18.54 9.02
C LYS A 45 -14.40 -19.23 8.37
N SER A 46 -13.67 -18.52 7.50
CA SER A 46 -12.51 -19.08 6.79
C SER A 46 -11.20 -18.96 7.57
N LYS A 47 -11.17 -18.14 8.64
CA LYS A 47 -9.97 -17.74 9.39
C LYS A 47 -8.91 -17.05 8.53
N LYS A 48 -9.29 -16.56 7.34
CA LYS A 48 -8.36 -15.90 6.40
C LYS A 48 -8.35 -14.40 6.62
N ILE A 49 -7.19 -13.81 6.34
CA ILE A 49 -7.06 -12.36 6.23
C ILE A 49 -7.74 -11.91 4.93
N ILE A 50 -8.67 -10.98 5.06
CA ILE A 50 -9.43 -10.41 3.95
C ILE A 50 -8.51 -9.63 3.01
N SER A 51 -8.74 -9.85 1.72
CA SER A 51 -7.91 -9.28 0.66
C SER A 51 -8.77 -8.70 -0.45
N ALA A 52 -8.46 -7.48 -0.89
CA ALA A 52 -9.03 -6.89 -2.09
C ALA A 52 -8.70 -7.66 -3.38
N LYS A 53 -7.86 -8.72 -3.30
CA LYS A 53 -7.64 -9.69 -4.39
C LYS A 53 -8.85 -10.55 -4.71
N ASN A 54 -9.83 -10.65 -3.79
CA ASN A 54 -11.11 -11.30 -4.04
C ASN A 54 -12.25 -10.27 -4.12
N PRO A 55 -12.34 -9.46 -5.20
CA PRO A 55 -13.36 -8.43 -5.33
C PRO A 55 -14.77 -8.98 -5.49
N ARG A 56 -14.95 -10.28 -5.74
CA ARG A 56 -16.28 -10.92 -5.75
C ARG A 56 -16.83 -11.02 -4.32
N LYS A 57 -15.97 -11.37 -3.37
CA LYS A 57 -16.33 -11.50 -1.95
C LYS A 57 -16.28 -10.16 -1.21
N TRP A 58 -15.31 -9.29 -1.55
CA TRP A 58 -15.08 -8.01 -0.88
C TRP A 58 -15.11 -6.81 -1.86
N PRO A 59 -16.21 -6.58 -2.59
CA PRO A 59 -16.27 -5.62 -3.70
C PRO A 59 -16.02 -4.17 -3.27
N ASN A 60 -16.36 -3.81 -2.04
CA ASN A 60 -16.38 -2.42 -1.57
C ASN A 60 -15.22 -2.07 -0.64
N ILE A 61 -14.26 -2.96 -0.36
CA ILE A 61 -13.23 -2.71 0.66
C ILE A 61 -12.35 -1.48 0.36
N PHE A 62 -12.17 -1.13 -0.92
CA PHE A 62 -11.45 0.07 -1.33
C PHE A 62 -12.24 1.38 -1.20
N LYS A 63 -13.53 1.32 -0.86
CA LYS A 63 -14.36 2.48 -0.54
C LYS A 63 -14.23 2.89 0.94
N TYR A 64 -13.54 2.10 1.75
CA TYR A 64 -13.20 2.41 3.12
C TYR A 64 -11.82 3.08 3.16
N SER A 65 -11.65 4.05 4.05
CA SER A 65 -10.35 4.62 4.38
C SER A 65 -10.07 4.51 5.87
N SER A 66 -8.79 4.49 6.22
CA SER A 66 -8.33 4.39 7.60
C SER A 66 -7.19 5.34 7.88
N SER A 67 -7.17 5.90 9.09
CA SER A 67 -6.14 6.80 9.60
C SER A 67 -5.97 6.54 11.10
N PHE A 68 -4.80 6.86 11.65
CA PHE A 68 -4.62 6.79 13.09
C PHE A 68 -5.19 8.04 13.80
N LEU A 69 -5.74 7.84 15.00
CA LEU A 69 -6.19 8.94 15.88
C LEU A 69 -5.02 9.73 16.47
N GLU A 70 -3.91 9.04 16.71
CA GLU A 70 -2.64 9.57 17.23
C GLU A 70 -1.51 9.02 16.36
N GLU A 71 -0.40 9.74 16.21
CA GLU A 71 0.73 9.19 15.45
C GLU A 71 1.31 7.95 16.17
N PRO A 72 1.48 6.80 15.46
CA PRO A 72 2.14 5.63 16.01
C PRO A 72 3.55 5.93 16.52
N THR A 73 3.93 5.24 17.59
CA THR A 73 5.29 5.27 18.15
C THR A 73 5.88 3.87 18.13
N LEU A 74 7.20 3.75 18.30
CA LEU A 74 7.88 2.44 18.35
C LEU A 74 7.33 1.52 19.45
N ASN A 75 6.72 2.08 20.50
CA ASN A 75 6.22 1.34 21.66
C ASN A 75 4.70 1.16 21.67
N LYS A 76 3.96 1.86 20.80
CA LYS A 76 2.49 1.89 20.83
C LYS A 76 1.92 2.05 19.42
N ILE A 77 1.07 1.10 19.04
CA ILE A 77 0.15 1.24 17.91
C ILE A 77 -1.19 1.78 18.46
N PRO A 78 -1.56 3.03 18.15
CA PRO A 78 -2.78 3.64 18.66
C PRO A 78 -4.01 3.15 17.90
N ASN A 79 -5.19 3.53 18.42
CA ASN A 79 -6.45 3.27 17.75
C ASN A 79 -6.53 4.01 16.41
N ILE A 80 -7.30 3.41 15.49
CA ILE A 80 -7.56 3.96 14.17
C ILE A 80 -9.02 4.40 14.06
N GLU A 81 -9.26 5.32 13.15
CA GLU A 81 -10.59 5.57 12.60
C GLU A 81 -10.72 4.84 11.26
N ILE A 82 -11.93 4.33 10.98
CA ILE A 82 -12.31 3.78 9.69
C ILE A 82 -13.50 4.58 9.18
N LYS A 83 -13.33 5.28 8.05
CA LYS A 83 -14.40 5.96 7.34
C LYS A 83 -15.07 5.00 6.37
N LEU A 84 -16.39 4.94 6.44
CA LEU A 84 -17.23 4.06 5.65
C LEU A 84 -17.65 4.72 4.33
N PRO A 85 -18.18 3.94 3.35
CA PRO A 85 -18.68 4.48 2.10
C PRO A 85 -19.83 5.49 2.27
N ASP A 86 -20.62 5.36 3.34
CA ASP A 86 -21.70 6.29 3.70
C ASP A 86 -21.21 7.54 4.46
N LYS A 87 -19.88 7.67 4.61
CA LYS A 87 -19.17 8.74 5.34
C LYS A 87 -19.28 8.67 6.87
N SER A 88 -19.94 7.67 7.43
CA SER A 88 -19.85 7.41 8.87
C SER A 88 -18.42 7.01 9.25
N VAL A 89 -18.05 7.22 10.52
CA VAL A 89 -16.70 6.95 11.04
C VAL A 89 -16.82 6.01 12.23
N LEU A 90 -15.99 4.96 12.23
CA LEU A 90 -15.87 3.99 13.31
C LEU A 90 -14.52 4.13 13.99
N SER A 91 -14.49 4.10 15.31
CA SER A 91 -13.23 3.97 16.06
C SER A 91 -12.89 2.51 16.29
N SER A 92 -11.61 2.10 16.17
CA SER A 92 -11.20 0.74 16.52
C SER A 92 -11.38 0.38 18.00
N SER A 93 -11.65 1.36 18.86
CA SER A 93 -11.91 1.14 20.29
C SER A 93 -13.39 0.97 20.65
N GLN A 94 -14.32 1.16 19.71
CA GLN A 94 -15.75 1.01 20.02
C GLN A 94 -16.16 -0.47 20.05
N ASN A 95 -17.08 -0.81 20.95
CA ASN A 95 -17.41 -2.20 21.27
C ASN A 95 -18.11 -2.95 20.12
N ASP A 96 -18.86 -2.23 19.28
CA ASP A 96 -19.70 -2.76 18.22
C ASP A 96 -19.05 -2.70 16.83
N ILE A 97 -17.76 -2.34 16.72
CA ILE A 97 -17.08 -2.21 15.42
C ILE A 97 -17.17 -3.49 14.57
N ASN A 98 -16.99 -4.66 15.17
CA ASN A 98 -17.03 -5.92 14.44
C ASN A 98 -18.45 -6.22 13.93
N GLU A 99 -19.49 -5.87 14.68
CA GLU A 99 -20.88 -6.04 14.27
C GLU A 99 -21.19 -5.11 13.07
N ILE A 100 -20.83 -3.84 13.18
CA ILE A 100 -21.06 -2.84 12.12
C ILE A 100 -20.31 -3.25 10.86
N LEU A 101 -19.04 -3.62 10.97
CA LEU A 101 -18.25 -4.08 9.83
C LEU A 101 -18.85 -5.36 9.23
N SER A 102 -19.26 -6.33 10.06
CA SER A 102 -19.88 -7.58 9.58
C SER A 102 -21.17 -7.35 8.80
N LYS A 103 -22.02 -6.45 9.29
CA LYS A 103 -23.23 -6.02 8.59
C LYS A 103 -22.91 -5.36 7.24
N ASN A 104 -21.91 -4.49 7.21
CA ASN A 104 -21.51 -3.76 6.00
C ASN A 104 -20.89 -4.66 4.92
N PHE A 105 -20.14 -5.68 5.32
CA PHE A 105 -19.53 -6.65 4.40
C PHE A 105 -20.39 -7.89 4.15
N ASN A 106 -21.55 -8.01 4.81
CA ASN A 106 -22.44 -9.17 4.76
C ASN A 106 -21.70 -10.50 5.05
N SER A 107 -20.82 -10.48 6.05
CA SER A 107 -19.98 -11.62 6.44
C SER A 107 -19.47 -11.42 7.87
N ASP A 108 -19.29 -12.49 8.64
CA ASP A 108 -18.76 -12.42 10.00
C ASP A 108 -17.26 -12.07 9.96
N ILE A 109 -16.93 -10.83 10.30
CA ILE A 109 -15.57 -10.31 10.23
C ILE A 109 -15.11 -9.70 11.55
N ARG A 110 -13.81 -9.77 11.77
CA ARG A 110 -13.15 -9.18 12.93
C ARG A 110 -12.02 -8.27 12.49
N LEU A 111 -11.99 -7.04 13.00
CA LEU A 111 -10.81 -6.18 12.94
C LEU A 111 -9.74 -6.71 13.91
N SER A 112 -8.50 -6.85 13.46
CA SER A 112 -7.40 -7.35 14.28
C SER A 112 -6.14 -6.53 14.06
N SER A 113 -5.49 -6.13 15.15
CA SER A 113 -4.11 -5.65 15.16
C SER A 113 -3.08 -6.78 15.39
N ASN A 114 -3.56 -7.97 15.75
CA ASN A 114 -2.72 -9.14 15.96
C ASN A 114 -2.77 -10.04 14.73
N VAL A 115 -1.60 -10.36 14.19
CA VAL A 115 -1.44 -11.34 13.10
C VAL A 115 -1.58 -12.74 13.68
N PRO A 116 -2.54 -13.56 13.23
CA PRO A 116 -2.66 -14.95 13.68
C PRO A 116 -1.40 -15.77 13.33
N ASN A 117 -0.99 -16.71 14.20
CA ASN A 117 0.19 -17.55 13.94
C ASN A 117 0.06 -18.43 12.69
N ASP A 118 -1.16 -18.83 12.34
CA ASP A 118 -1.51 -19.62 11.16
C ASP A 118 -2.18 -18.78 10.05
N ALA A 119 -1.89 -17.47 10.05
CA ALA A 119 -2.46 -16.51 9.12
C ALA A 119 -2.34 -16.98 7.66
N LYS A 120 -3.49 -17.14 7.00
CA LYS A 120 -3.59 -17.41 5.56
C LYS A 120 -4.17 -16.21 4.85
N LEU A 121 -3.50 -15.77 3.79
CA LEU A 121 -4.01 -14.74 2.90
C LEU A 121 -5.07 -15.32 1.97
N GLU A 122 -6.16 -14.58 1.78
CA GLU A 122 -7.14 -14.95 0.78
C GLU A 122 -6.63 -14.70 -0.66
N GLY A 123 -6.87 -15.69 -1.53
CA GLY A 123 -6.38 -15.74 -2.90
C GLY A 123 -7.11 -14.85 -3.91
N LEU A 124 -6.67 -14.96 -5.18
CA LEU A 124 -7.30 -14.33 -6.33
C LEU A 124 -8.46 -15.21 -6.82
N PHE A 125 -9.66 -14.65 -6.86
CA PHE A 125 -10.86 -15.21 -7.52
C PHE A 125 -11.48 -16.52 -6.96
N ASP A 126 -10.87 -17.16 -5.97
CA ASP A 126 -11.44 -18.32 -5.27
C ASP A 126 -10.96 -18.41 -3.80
N ASP A 127 -11.38 -19.47 -3.11
CA ASP A 127 -10.93 -19.82 -1.76
C ASP A 127 -9.54 -20.49 -1.74
N SER A 128 -8.81 -20.51 -2.87
CA SER A 128 -7.43 -20.99 -2.86
C SER A 128 -6.56 -20.10 -1.97
N ILE A 129 -5.61 -20.74 -1.30
CA ILE A 129 -4.55 -20.04 -0.61
C ILE A 129 -3.58 -19.66 -1.72
N LEU A 130 -3.34 -18.36 -1.91
CA LEU A 130 -2.18 -17.95 -2.70
C LEU A 130 -0.93 -18.38 -1.91
N ASP A 131 0.01 -19.06 -2.56
CA ASP A 131 1.39 -19.23 -2.09
C ASP A 131 2.15 -17.90 -2.13
N VAL A 132 1.53 -16.85 -1.59
CA VAL A 132 2.14 -15.56 -1.35
C VAL A 132 2.76 -15.68 0.04
N ILE A 133 4.10 -15.76 0.06
CA ILE A 133 4.88 -15.74 1.29
C ILE A 133 4.72 -14.35 1.90
N MET A 134 3.76 -14.22 2.81
CA MET A 134 3.61 -13.01 3.63
C MET A 134 4.84 -12.87 4.53
N PRO A 135 5.41 -11.67 4.66
CA PRO A 135 6.45 -11.43 5.66
C PRO A 135 5.92 -11.76 7.07
N GLU A 136 6.69 -12.54 7.81
CA GLU A 136 6.31 -13.09 9.12
C GLU A 136 5.85 -11.99 10.09
N GLY A 137 4.73 -12.23 10.79
CA GLY A 137 4.20 -11.30 11.77
C GLY A 137 3.70 -9.98 11.18
N THR A 138 3.37 -9.93 9.89
CA THR A 138 2.81 -8.75 9.23
C THR A 138 1.52 -9.05 8.45
N PHE A 139 0.80 -8.01 8.04
CA PHE A 139 -0.32 -8.11 7.11
C PHE A 139 0.05 -7.76 5.65
N PHE A 140 1.34 -7.67 5.32
CA PHE A 140 1.80 -7.41 3.96
C PHE A 140 1.57 -8.60 3.03
N ASP A 141 1.47 -8.33 1.73
CA ASP A 141 1.42 -9.39 0.73
C ASP A 141 2.83 -9.92 0.43
N ILE A 142 3.73 -9.04 -0.03
CA ILE A 142 5.06 -9.43 -0.50
C ILE A 142 6.11 -8.44 0.03
N GLY A 143 6.03 -7.17 -0.38
CA GLY A 143 6.99 -6.13 0.02
C GLY A 143 6.45 -5.22 1.12
N ILE A 144 7.35 -4.80 2.02
CA ILE A 144 7.05 -3.98 3.21
C ILE A 144 7.17 -2.47 2.97
N ILE A 145 7.88 -2.05 1.91
CA ILE A 145 7.92 -0.66 1.42
C ILE A 145 7.72 -0.65 -0.09
N HIS A 146 6.71 0.06 -0.57
CA HIS A 146 6.48 0.30 -2.00
C HIS A 146 6.86 1.74 -2.37
N LEU A 147 7.80 1.90 -3.30
CA LEU A 147 8.17 3.20 -3.87
C LEU A 147 7.65 3.32 -5.30
N LEU A 148 7.30 4.54 -5.70
CA LEU A 148 6.82 4.86 -7.04
C LEU A 148 7.29 6.26 -7.44
N THR A 149 7.68 6.44 -8.70
CA THR A 149 8.08 7.77 -9.18
C THR A 149 6.91 8.51 -9.80
N THR A 150 6.92 9.85 -9.74
CA THR A 150 5.99 10.68 -10.52
C THR A 150 6.19 10.50 -12.03
N SER A 151 7.40 10.11 -12.46
CA SER A 151 7.75 9.83 -13.86
C SER A 151 6.94 8.67 -14.43
N THR A 152 6.83 7.56 -13.70
CA THR A 152 5.98 6.42 -14.08
C THR A 152 4.52 6.82 -14.22
N ILE A 153 3.99 7.65 -13.31
CA ILE A 153 2.60 8.13 -13.40
C ILE A 153 2.40 8.94 -14.69
N SER A 154 3.25 9.94 -14.92
CA SER A 154 3.17 10.77 -16.14
C SER A 154 3.32 9.94 -17.42
N LYS A 155 4.17 8.91 -17.41
CA LYS A 155 4.31 8.00 -18.56
C LYS A 155 3.04 7.20 -18.83
N LEU A 156 2.39 6.70 -17.78
CA LEU A 156 1.14 5.95 -17.92
C LEU A 156 -0.02 6.83 -18.42
N GLU A 157 -0.11 8.07 -17.93
CA GLU A 157 -1.08 9.06 -18.41
C GLU A 157 -0.87 9.41 -19.89
N GLU A 158 0.38 9.44 -20.36
CA GLU A 158 0.66 9.62 -21.81
C GLU A 158 0.20 8.43 -22.65
N LEU A 159 0.32 7.21 -22.12
CA LEU A 159 -0.06 5.98 -22.81
C LEU A 159 -1.57 5.74 -22.84
N TYR A 160 -2.31 6.31 -21.89
CA TYR A 160 -3.77 6.23 -21.82
C TYR A 160 -4.34 7.50 -21.17
N LYS A 161 -4.68 8.49 -22.01
CA LYS A 161 -5.03 9.85 -21.58
C LYS A 161 -6.35 9.95 -20.84
N GLU A 162 -7.29 9.05 -21.12
CA GLU A 162 -8.58 8.97 -20.45
C GLU A 162 -8.49 8.25 -19.10
N GLY A 163 -7.37 7.57 -18.83
CA GLY A 163 -7.14 6.83 -17.61
C GLY A 163 -6.73 7.73 -16.45
N ASP A 164 -7.45 7.59 -15.33
CA ASP A 164 -7.03 8.21 -14.07
C ASP A 164 -6.02 7.32 -13.33
N PHE A 165 -4.72 7.62 -13.48
CA PHE A 165 -3.60 6.94 -12.83
C PHE A 165 -3.32 7.45 -11.42
N ASN A 166 -4.35 7.90 -10.69
CA ASN A 166 -4.22 8.31 -9.29
C ASN A 166 -3.40 7.31 -8.45
N ILE A 167 -2.46 7.85 -7.67
CA ILE A 167 -1.53 7.06 -6.84
C ILE A 167 -2.24 6.08 -5.89
N ASN A 168 -3.47 6.38 -5.46
CA ASN A 168 -4.27 5.52 -4.59
C ASN A 168 -4.60 4.16 -5.24
N ARG A 169 -4.61 4.06 -6.57
CA ARG A 169 -4.72 2.77 -7.29
C ARG A 169 -3.51 1.88 -7.04
N PHE A 170 -2.34 2.47 -6.82
CA PHE A 170 -1.08 1.74 -6.70
C PHE A 170 -0.67 1.46 -5.26
N ARG A 171 -1.16 2.27 -4.33
CA ARG A 171 -0.93 2.17 -2.89
C ARG A 171 0.55 2.19 -2.47
N PRO A 172 1.39 3.09 -3.02
CA PRO A 172 2.78 3.21 -2.60
C PRO A 172 2.88 3.85 -1.21
N ASN A 173 3.98 3.56 -0.51
CA ASN A 173 4.30 4.26 0.74
C ASN A 173 5.07 5.55 0.47
N ILE A 174 5.93 5.56 -0.56
CA ILE A 174 6.81 6.70 -0.88
C ILE A 174 6.64 7.05 -2.36
N ILE A 175 6.27 8.30 -2.63
CA ILE A 175 6.34 8.87 -3.99
C ILE A 175 7.62 9.66 -4.12
N ILE A 176 8.38 9.39 -5.18
CA ILE A 176 9.61 10.10 -5.51
C ILE A 176 9.34 11.06 -6.67
N GLN A 177 9.59 12.34 -6.46
CA GLN A 177 9.71 13.31 -7.55
C GLN A 177 11.15 13.36 -8.00
N LEU A 178 11.40 13.09 -9.27
CA LEU A 178 12.72 13.17 -9.87
C LEU A 178 13.12 14.63 -10.11
N ASP A 179 14.43 14.89 -10.03
CA ASP A 179 15.01 16.15 -10.50
C ASP A 179 14.98 16.23 -12.04
N SER A 180 15.03 15.07 -12.72
CA SER A 180 14.86 14.99 -14.16
C SER A 180 13.38 15.16 -14.57
N LYS A 181 13.16 15.68 -15.77
CA LYS A 181 11.83 15.77 -16.40
C LYS A 181 11.50 14.54 -17.27
N GLU A 182 12.27 13.47 -17.11
CA GLU A 182 12.06 12.24 -17.85
C GLU A 182 10.69 11.65 -17.52
N LYS A 183 10.05 11.05 -18.51
CA LYS A 183 8.78 10.34 -18.40
C LYS A 183 8.98 8.91 -18.86
N ASP A 184 9.45 8.09 -17.94
CA ASP A 184 9.72 6.67 -18.18
C ASP A 184 9.65 5.89 -16.86
N PHE A 185 9.80 4.57 -16.94
CA PHE A 185 9.76 3.65 -15.80
C PHE A 185 11.13 3.56 -15.10
N VAL A 186 11.70 4.71 -14.71
CA VAL A 186 13.11 4.83 -14.32
C VAL A 186 13.46 3.99 -13.10
N GLU A 187 12.51 3.77 -12.18
CA GLU A 187 12.75 3.03 -10.93
C GLU A 187 13.09 1.56 -11.15
N ASN A 188 12.77 1.00 -12.32
CA ASN A 188 13.14 -0.37 -12.67
C ASN A 188 14.66 -0.58 -12.66
N ASN A 189 15.41 0.45 -13.06
CA ASN A 189 16.88 0.39 -13.13
C ASN A 189 17.53 0.41 -11.74
N TRP A 190 16.74 0.54 -10.68
CA TRP A 190 17.23 0.56 -9.31
C TRP A 190 17.11 -0.80 -8.62
N VAL A 191 16.50 -1.81 -9.27
CA VAL A 191 16.44 -3.17 -8.73
C VAL A 191 17.85 -3.69 -8.45
N GLY A 192 18.06 -4.21 -7.24
CA GLY A 192 19.38 -4.65 -6.79
C GLY A 192 20.30 -3.53 -6.33
N LYS A 193 19.88 -2.25 -6.33
CA LYS A 193 20.63 -1.11 -5.80
C LYS A 193 20.13 -0.67 -4.44
N LYS A 194 20.94 0.11 -3.71
CA LYS A 194 20.49 0.83 -2.51
C LYS A 194 19.94 2.21 -2.85
N ILE A 195 18.88 2.60 -2.15
CA ILE A 195 18.35 3.96 -2.12
C ILE A 195 18.58 4.55 -0.74
N TYR A 196 19.07 5.77 -0.70
CA TYR A 196 19.33 6.56 0.49
C TYR A 196 18.30 7.68 0.56
N ILE A 197 17.64 7.82 1.70
CA ILE A 197 16.55 8.78 1.91
C ILE A 197 16.88 9.63 3.14
N GLY A 198 16.87 10.96 2.94
CA GLY A 198 17.14 11.89 4.02
C GLY A 198 18.55 11.72 4.60
N GLU A 199 18.66 11.77 5.92
CA GLU A 199 19.94 11.76 6.63
C GLU A 199 20.48 10.34 6.89
N GLU A 200 19.59 9.36 7.08
CA GLU A 200 19.99 8.07 7.65
C GLU A 200 19.37 6.83 7.03
N VAL A 201 18.20 6.93 6.38
CA VAL A 201 17.46 5.76 5.92
C VAL A 201 18.09 5.16 4.68
N ILE A 202 18.27 3.84 4.68
CA ILE A 202 18.80 3.08 3.56
C ILE A 202 17.86 1.92 3.26
N LEU A 203 17.43 1.83 2.01
CA LEU A 203 16.58 0.77 1.48
C LEU A 203 17.33 -0.01 0.40
N LYS A 204 17.14 -1.34 0.35
CA LYS A 204 17.63 -2.17 -0.76
C LYS A 204 16.45 -2.52 -1.66
N ILE A 205 16.54 -2.18 -2.95
CA ILE A 205 15.46 -2.48 -3.89
C ILE A 205 15.51 -3.95 -4.26
N LYS A 206 14.42 -4.66 -3.97
CA LYS A 206 14.30 -6.10 -4.14
C LYS A 206 13.81 -6.47 -5.52
N GLN A 207 12.72 -5.84 -5.98
CA GLN A 207 12.06 -6.17 -7.24
C GLN A 207 11.08 -5.07 -7.68
N SER A 208 10.74 -5.05 -8.96
CA SER A 208 9.60 -4.27 -9.47
C SER A 208 8.27 -4.85 -8.98
N THR A 209 7.27 -3.98 -8.84
CA THR A 209 5.96 -4.32 -8.28
C THR A 209 4.96 -4.71 -9.37
N SER A 210 4.73 -6.00 -9.56
CA SER A 210 3.68 -6.51 -10.45
C SER A 210 2.29 -6.06 -10.01
N ARG A 211 1.48 -5.59 -10.95
CA ARG A 211 0.13 -5.09 -10.67
C ARG A 211 -0.93 -6.11 -11.06
N CYS A 212 -1.96 -6.20 -10.23
CA CYS A 212 -3.10 -7.10 -10.42
C CYS A 212 -4.40 -6.31 -10.60
N VAL A 213 -5.53 -7.02 -10.72
CA VAL A 213 -6.86 -6.46 -10.95
C VAL A 213 -7.26 -5.37 -9.95
N MET A 214 -6.67 -5.37 -8.75
CA MET A 214 -6.92 -4.39 -7.70
C MET A 214 -6.77 -2.93 -8.18
N THR A 215 -5.83 -2.64 -9.10
CA THR A 215 -5.64 -1.28 -9.62
C THR A 215 -6.82 -0.78 -10.45
N THR A 216 -7.66 -1.70 -10.95
CA THR A 216 -8.84 -1.41 -11.79
C THR A 216 -10.11 -1.18 -11.00
N LEU A 217 -10.12 -1.56 -9.72
CA LEU A 217 -11.34 -1.54 -8.90
C LEU A 217 -11.77 -0.10 -8.58
N GLU A 218 -13.07 0.07 -8.36
CA GLU A 218 -13.65 1.33 -7.93
C GLU A 218 -13.17 1.71 -6.52
N GLN A 219 -12.90 2.99 -6.29
CA GLN A 219 -12.51 3.58 -5.01
C GLN A 219 -13.24 4.91 -4.83
N GLU A 220 -13.08 5.58 -3.69
CA GLU A 220 -13.66 6.92 -3.48
C GLU A 220 -13.20 7.87 -4.60
N ASN A 221 -14.16 8.38 -5.40
CA ASN A 221 -13.94 9.25 -6.56
C ASN A 221 -13.09 8.66 -7.71
N LEU A 222 -12.85 7.34 -7.71
CA LEU A 222 -12.11 6.66 -8.77
C LEU A 222 -12.98 5.54 -9.34
N PRO A 223 -13.60 5.73 -10.52
CA PRO A 223 -14.44 4.69 -11.12
C PRO A 223 -13.62 3.45 -11.47
N LYS A 224 -14.31 2.31 -11.59
CA LYS A 224 -13.71 1.08 -12.11
C LYS A 224 -13.20 1.31 -13.52
N ASP A 225 -11.94 1.01 -13.78
CA ASP A 225 -11.35 1.10 -15.12
C ASP A 225 -10.39 -0.06 -15.38
N ILE A 226 -10.82 -0.99 -16.24
CA ILE A 226 -10.04 -2.16 -16.65
C ILE A 226 -8.86 -1.80 -17.56
N ASN A 227 -8.92 -0.66 -18.25
CA ASN A 227 -7.87 -0.23 -19.17
C ASN A 227 -6.63 0.22 -18.42
N ILE A 228 -6.73 0.65 -17.16
CA ILE A 228 -5.57 0.90 -16.29
C ILE A 228 -4.62 -0.31 -16.28
N LEU A 229 -5.12 -1.51 -15.95
CA LEU A 229 -4.28 -2.70 -15.92
C LEU A 229 -3.88 -3.18 -17.33
N LYS A 230 -4.73 -3.00 -18.35
CA LYS A 230 -4.37 -3.34 -19.73
C LYS A 230 -3.20 -2.49 -20.22
N THR A 231 -3.23 -1.18 -19.95
CA THR A 231 -2.15 -0.25 -20.27
C THR A 231 -0.88 -0.67 -19.53
N ILE A 232 -0.96 -0.89 -18.22
CA ILE A 232 0.17 -1.34 -17.39
C ILE A 232 0.71 -2.70 -17.84
N LYS A 233 -0.08 -3.61 -18.42
CA LYS A 233 0.42 -4.90 -18.92
C LYS A 233 1.06 -4.80 -20.29
N LYS A 234 0.57 -3.89 -21.13
CA LYS A 234 1.14 -3.62 -22.47
C LYS A 234 2.42 -2.79 -22.38
N SER A 235 2.52 -1.93 -21.38
CA SER A 235 3.75 -1.23 -21.01
C SER A 235 4.45 -1.98 -19.87
N ASN A 236 5.73 -1.70 -19.64
CA ASN A 236 6.44 -2.05 -18.40
C ASN A 236 6.23 -3.47 -17.80
N ASP A 237 5.98 -4.49 -18.60
CA ASP A 237 5.68 -5.88 -18.20
C ASP A 237 4.66 -6.04 -17.05
N GLY A 238 3.64 -5.18 -16.96
CA GLY A 238 2.67 -5.29 -15.88
C GLY A 238 3.12 -4.70 -14.53
N LYS A 239 4.22 -3.94 -14.49
CA LYS A 239 4.85 -3.45 -13.25
C LYS A 239 4.63 -1.95 -13.05
N VAL A 240 4.42 -1.51 -11.81
CA VAL A 240 4.34 -0.09 -11.42
C VAL A 240 4.95 0.10 -10.03
N GLY A 241 6.08 0.81 -9.99
CA GLY A 241 6.89 1.00 -8.79
C GLY A 241 7.75 -0.20 -8.42
N ILE A 242 8.40 -0.12 -7.26
CA ILE A 242 9.39 -1.07 -6.77
C ILE A 242 9.17 -1.38 -5.28
N TYR A 243 9.47 -2.61 -4.88
CA TYR A 243 9.52 -3.01 -3.48
C TYR A 243 10.94 -2.95 -2.93
N ALA A 244 11.05 -2.53 -1.68
CA ALA A 244 12.33 -2.47 -0.98
C ALA A 244 12.28 -3.13 0.39
N ASP A 245 13.43 -3.68 0.79
CA ASP A 245 13.72 -4.11 2.15
C ASP A 245 14.48 -2.99 2.88
N VAL A 246 14.33 -2.92 4.20
CA VAL A 246 14.98 -1.90 5.03
C VAL A 246 16.38 -2.38 5.43
N ILE A 247 17.41 -1.58 5.11
CA ILE A 247 18.80 -1.83 5.50
C ILE A 247 19.19 -0.98 6.72
N LYS A 248 18.71 0.26 6.77
CA LYS A 248 18.89 1.16 7.91
C LYS A 248 17.60 1.92 8.19
N THR A 249 17.13 1.82 9.43
CA THR A 249 15.94 2.49 9.96
C THR A 249 16.19 3.97 10.17
N GLY A 250 15.11 4.74 10.36
CA GLY A 250 15.22 6.16 10.65
C GLY A 250 13.98 6.96 10.32
N ILE A 251 14.05 8.27 10.48
CA ILE A 251 12.96 9.19 10.15
C ILE A 251 13.08 9.64 8.69
N ILE A 252 11.96 9.65 7.97
CA ILE A 252 11.85 10.30 6.67
C ILE A 252 10.74 11.35 6.70
N LYS A 253 10.94 12.44 5.96
CA LYS A 253 9.99 13.55 5.82
C LYS A 253 9.83 13.96 4.36
N LEU A 254 8.77 14.70 4.07
CA LEU A 254 8.59 15.32 2.75
C LEU A 254 9.81 16.19 2.42
N ASN A 255 10.18 16.21 1.13
CA ASN A 255 11.34 16.88 0.56
C ASN A 255 12.72 16.32 0.96
N ASP A 256 12.80 15.23 1.71
CA ASP A 256 14.07 14.54 1.91
C ASP A 256 14.68 14.14 0.56
N SER A 257 15.99 14.32 0.42
CA SER A 257 16.69 13.97 -0.81
C SER A 257 16.71 12.45 -1.00
N ILE A 258 16.60 12.03 -2.26
CA ILE A 258 16.73 10.64 -2.67
C ILE A 258 18.02 10.48 -3.46
N LEU A 259 18.87 9.57 -3.01
CA LEU A 259 20.08 9.16 -3.73
C LEU A 259 20.01 7.67 -4.05
N VAL A 260 20.58 7.27 -5.20
CA VAL A 260 20.69 5.86 -5.60
C VAL A 260 22.17 5.48 -5.66
N GLU A 261 22.49 4.28 -5.19
CA GLU A 261 23.79 3.63 -5.39
C GLU A 261 24.10 3.56 -6.89
N GLU A 262 25.36 3.77 -7.27
CA GLU A 262 25.74 3.75 -8.69
C GLU A 262 25.77 2.32 -9.23
#